data_AF-A0A3M7PIG9-F1
#
_entry.id   AF-A0A3M7PIG9-F1
#
_cell.length_a   1.000
_cell.length_b   1.000
_cell.length_c   1.000
_cell.angle_alpha   90.00
_cell.angle_beta   90.00
_cell.angle_gamma   90.00
#
_symmetry.space_group_name_H-M   'P 1'
#
loop_
_entity.id
_entity.type
_entity.pdbx_description
1 polymer ?
#
loop_
_entity_poly.entity_id
_entity_poly.type
_entity_poly.pdbx_seq_one_letter_code
_entity_poly.pdbx_strand_id
1 'polypeptide(L)'
;MKYLVILSISAVILSCFVSQTDALQCYVCSACSGTNIGTLTNCTSGADTYCMNAFVSLLGATTVTKSCALTCTATNTGSLFGSGGGTTCCQTDGCNSSNVSVQTKAGFLILAFTAFITLFL
;
A
#
# COMPACT_ATOMS: atom_id res chain seq x y z
N MET A 1 22.52 38.79 20.32
CA MET A 1 23.27 37.55 20.07
C MET A 1 22.52 36.28 20.50
N LYS A 2 21.85 36.27 21.67
CA LYS A 2 21.02 35.12 22.15
C LYS A 2 19.89 34.69 21.20
N TYR A 3 19.21 35.64 20.55
CA TYR A 3 18.09 35.35 19.62
C TYR A 3 18.51 34.77 18.27
N LEU A 4 19.75 35.03 17.81
CA LEU A 4 20.27 34.46 16.56
C LEU A 4 20.53 32.95 16.68
N VAL A 5 20.97 32.51 17.87
CA VAL A 5 21.17 31.07 18.18
C VAL A 5 19.83 30.31 18.15
N ILE A 6 18.76 30.92 18.66
CA ILE A 6 17.42 30.31 18.68
C ILE A 6 16.87 30.16 17.25
N LEU A 7 17.07 31.17 16.39
CA LEU A 7 16.66 31.13 14.98
C LEU A 7 17.41 30.06 14.17
N SER A 8 18.70 29.84 14.44
CA SER A 8 19.47 28.78 13.79
C SER A 8 19.02 27.37 14.19
N ILE A 9 18.57 27.16 15.43
CA ILE A 9 18.15 25.84 15.91
C ILE A 9 16.81 25.44 15.28
N SER A 10 15.85 26.37 15.14
CA SER A 10 14.55 26.10 14.52
C SER A 10 14.65 25.73 13.04
N ALA A 11 15.66 26.24 12.31
CA ALA A 11 15.86 25.93 10.89
C ALA A 11 16.35 24.49 10.65
N VAL A 12 17.15 23.93 11.58
CA VAL A 12 17.69 22.56 11.45
C VAL A 12 16.61 21.50 11.69
N ILE A 13 15.63 21.79 12.54
CA ILE A 13 14.54 20.86 12.85
C ILE A 13 13.57 20.73 11.64
N LEU A 14 13.43 21.78 10.83
CA LEU A 14 12.51 21.80 9.70
C LEU A 14 13.02 21.00 8.48
N SER A 15 14.33 20.79 8.35
CA SER A 15 14.94 20.00 7.26
C SER A 15 14.90 18.48 7.49
N CYS A 16 14.46 18.00 8.65
CA CYS A 16 14.47 16.57 8.98
C CYS A 16 13.18 15.81 8.60
N PHE A 17 12.15 16.52 8.12
CA PHE A 17 10.86 15.92 7.71
C PHE A 17 10.74 15.67 6.21
N VAL A 18 11.86 15.57 5.48
CA VAL A 18 11.83 15.03 4.12
C VAL A 18 11.61 13.53 4.26
N SER A 19 10.33 13.12 4.27
CA SER A 19 9.97 11.72 4.11
C SER A 19 10.62 11.25 2.81
N GLN A 20 11.68 10.46 2.91
CA GLN A 20 12.16 9.68 1.78
C GLN A 20 11.02 8.73 1.43
N THR A 21 10.21 9.11 0.44
CA THR A 21 9.25 8.19 -0.15
C THR A 21 10.07 7.29 -1.06
N ASP A 22 10.65 6.24 -0.47
CA ASP A 22 11.18 5.14 -1.25
C ASP A 22 10.12 4.71 -2.27
N ALA A 23 10.60 4.30 -3.45
CA ALA A 23 9.71 3.85 -4.51
C ALA A 23 8.95 2.61 -4.01
N LEU A 24 7.62 2.72 -3.89
CA LEU A 24 6.77 1.61 -3.46
C LEU A 24 7.02 0.38 -4.34
N GLN A 25 7.17 -0.80 -3.75
CA GLN A 25 7.35 -2.05 -4.48
C GLN A 25 6.05 -2.84 -4.55
N CYS A 26 5.59 -3.18 -5.75
CA CYS A 26 4.36 -3.95 -5.93
C CYS A 26 4.59 -5.17 -6.83
N TYR A 27 3.81 -6.23 -6.63
CA TYR A 27 3.73 -7.32 -7.59
C TYR A 27 2.97 -6.86 -8.84
N VAL A 28 3.53 -7.12 -10.02
CA VAL A 28 2.93 -6.75 -11.31
C VAL A 28 2.72 -8.00 -12.16
N CYS A 29 1.53 -8.12 -12.74
CA CYS A 29 1.19 -9.17 -13.70
C CYS A 29 -0.07 -8.79 -14.49
N SER A 30 -0.11 -9.15 -15.78
CA SER A 30 -1.28 -8.91 -16.63
C SER A 30 -2.40 -9.93 -16.38
N ALA A 31 -2.04 -11.20 -16.13
CA ALA A 31 -2.95 -12.30 -15.88
C ALA A 31 -2.31 -13.31 -14.91
N CYS A 32 -2.26 -12.95 -13.62
CA CYS A 32 -1.95 -13.88 -12.55
C CYS A 32 -3.04 -14.96 -12.45
N SER A 33 -2.63 -16.22 -12.31
CA SER A 33 -3.52 -17.37 -12.15
C SER A 33 -2.84 -18.42 -11.27
N GLY A 34 -3.59 -19.02 -10.35
CA GLY A 34 -3.09 -20.08 -9.48
C GLY A 34 -1.90 -19.64 -8.62
N THR A 35 -0.72 -20.19 -8.90
CA THR A 35 0.54 -19.94 -8.17
C THR A 35 1.35 -18.77 -8.71
N ASN A 36 1.00 -18.23 -9.88
CA ASN A 36 1.71 -17.09 -10.46
C ASN A 36 1.23 -15.80 -9.79
N ILE A 37 2.08 -15.26 -8.91
CA ILE A 37 1.82 -14.05 -8.11
C ILE A 37 2.25 -12.77 -8.85
N GLY A 38 3.02 -12.90 -9.94
CA GLY A 38 3.65 -11.81 -10.68
C GLY A 38 5.09 -11.53 -10.23
N THR A 39 5.67 -10.45 -10.74
CA THR A 39 7.03 -10.00 -10.41
C THR A 39 7.01 -8.79 -9.50
N LEU A 40 7.78 -8.83 -8.40
CA LEU A 40 7.96 -7.66 -7.54
C LEU A 40 8.76 -6.59 -8.31
N THR A 41 8.16 -5.41 -8.46
CA THR A 41 8.69 -4.32 -9.28
C THR A 41 8.64 -3.02 -8.50
N ASN A 42 9.69 -2.20 -8.61
CA ASN A 42 9.69 -0.83 -8.09
C ASN A 42 8.71 0.01 -8.91
N CYS A 43 7.70 0.60 -8.27
CA CYS A 43 6.78 1.53 -8.88
C CYS A 43 7.44 2.88 -9.11
N THR A 44 6.80 3.76 -9.89
CA THR A 44 7.38 5.07 -10.19
C THR A 44 7.27 5.98 -8.97
N SER A 45 8.42 6.38 -8.41
CA SER A 45 8.49 7.29 -7.26
C SER A 45 7.69 8.57 -7.51
N GLY A 46 6.73 8.87 -6.64
CA GLY A 46 5.90 10.08 -6.71
C GLY A 46 4.72 10.02 -7.68
N ALA A 47 4.58 8.97 -8.49
CA ALA A 47 3.43 8.75 -9.37
C ALA A 47 2.59 7.54 -8.94
N ASP A 48 3.18 6.55 -8.28
CA ASP A 48 2.45 5.35 -7.86
C ASP A 48 2.49 5.26 -6.33
N THR A 49 1.33 5.38 -5.70
CA THR A 49 1.21 5.36 -4.23
C THR A 49 0.39 4.18 -3.71
N TYR A 50 -0.10 3.34 -4.61
CA TYR A 50 -0.89 2.15 -4.30
C TYR A 50 -0.42 0.95 -5.13
N CYS A 51 -0.44 -0.22 -4.49
CA CYS A 51 -0.49 -1.51 -5.19
C CYS A 51 -1.96 -1.89 -5.40
N MET A 52 -2.32 -2.19 -6.65
CA MET A 52 -3.67 -2.54 -7.07
C MET A 52 -3.74 -4.01 -7.48
N ASN A 53 -4.80 -4.69 -7.05
CA ASN A 53 -5.20 -6.01 -7.55
C ASN A 53 -6.61 -5.92 -8.12
N ALA A 54 -6.76 -6.08 -9.42
CA ALA A 54 -8.04 -6.29 -10.07
C ALA A 54 -8.27 -7.79 -10.24
N PHE A 55 -9.48 -8.28 -10.00
CA PHE A 55 -9.85 -9.65 -10.28
C PHE A 55 -11.18 -9.71 -11.01
N VAL A 56 -11.27 -10.64 -11.93
CA VAL A 56 -12.49 -10.94 -12.69
C VAL A 56 -12.71 -12.43 -12.66
N SER A 57 -13.90 -12.84 -12.25
CA SER A 57 -14.36 -14.21 -12.25
C SER A 57 -15.43 -14.39 -13.33
N LEU A 58 -15.28 -15.39 -14.18
CA LEU A 58 -16.25 -15.76 -15.21
C LEU A 58 -16.38 -17.29 -15.26
N LEU A 59 -17.61 -17.80 -15.09
CA LEU A 59 -17.92 -19.23 -15.16
C LEU A 59 -17.03 -20.10 -14.24
N GLY A 60 -16.67 -19.57 -13.06
CA GLY A 60 -15.81 -20.27 -12.09
C GLY A 60 -14.30 -20.13 -12.32
N ALA A 61 -13.86 -19.52 -13.43
CA ALA A 61 -12.46 -19.16 -13.64
C ALA A 61 -12.20 -17.73 -13.14
N THR A 62 -11.13 -17.53 -12.37
CA THR A 62 -10.74 -16.20 -11.85
C THR A 62 -9.39 -15.80 -12.42
N THR A 63 -9.34 -14.62 -13.05
CA THR A 63 -8.10 -13.98 -13.49
C THR A 63 -7.81 -12.78 -12.60
N VAL A 64 -6.55 -12.61 -12.20
CA VAL A 64 -6.11 -11.48 -11.38
C VAL A 64 -5.10 -10.66 -12.17
N THR A 65 -5.25 -9.35 -12.19
CA THR A 65 -4.29 -8.39 -12.73
C THR A 65 -3.73 -7.58 -11.57
N LYS A 66 -2.41 -7.40 -11.52
CA LYS A 66 -1.74 -6.65 -10.48
C LYS A 66 -0.88 -5.55 -11.07
N SER A 67 -0.91 -4.37 -10.47
CA SER A 67 -0.17 -3.20 -10.98
C SER A 67 0.12 -2.17 -9.89
N CYS A 68 1.09 -1.30 -10.17
CA CYS A 68 1.26 -0.02 -9.49
C CYS A 68 0.16 0.95 -9.95
N ALA A 69 -0.32 1.81 -9.05
CA ALA A 69 -1.32 2.82 -9.39
C ALA A 69 -1.15 4.11 -8.58
N LEU A 70 -1.40 5.25 -9.23
CA LEU A 70 -1.51 6.56 -8.57
C LEU A 70 -2.75 6.65 -7.69
N THR A 71 -3.88 6.20 -8.22
CA THR A 71 -5.18 6.19 -7.56
C THR A 71 -5.76 4.78 -7.61
N CYS A 72 -6.40 4.36 -6.53
CA CYS A 72 -7.01 3.05 -6.46
C CYS A 72 -8.31 3.12 -5.66
N THR A 73 -9.41 2.68 -6.25
CA THR A 73 -10.72 2.61 -5.60
C THR A 73 -11.09 1.15 -5.43
N ALA A 74 -11.20 0.71 -4.18
CA ALA A 74 -11.60 -0.65 -3.88
C ALA A 74 -13.06 -0.86 -4.30
N THR A 75 -13.29 -1.91 -5.08
CA THR A 75 -14.63 -2.28 -5.57
C THR A 75 -14.83 -3.77 -5.40
N ASN A 76 -16.09 -4.18 -5.21
CA ASN A 76 -16.46 -5.57 -5.19
C ASN A 76 -17.87 -5.69 -5.77
N THR A 77 -18.00 -6.36 -6.90
CA THR A 77 -19.29 -6.52 -7.58
C THR A 77 -20.05 -7.78 -7.16
N GLY A 78 -19.60 -8.48 -6.11
CA GLY A 78 -20.15 -9.79 -5.75
C GLY A 78 -19.97 -10.82 -6.88
N SER A 79 -20.40 -12.06 -6.65
CA SER A 79 -20.48 -13.07 -7.72
C SER A 79 -21.93 -13.48 -7.90
N LEU A 80 -22.54 -13.08 -9.02
CA LEU A 80 -23.88 -13.48 -9.43
C LEU A 80 -23.74 -14.42 -10.64
N PHE A 81 -24.32 -15.62 -10.54
CA PHE A 81 -24.24 -16.66 -11.58
C PHE A 81 -22.79 -17.03 -11.99
N GLY A 82 -21.84 -17.02 -11.05
CA GLY A 82 -20.44 -17.38 -11.32
C GLY A 82 -19.67 -16.30 -12.08
N SER A 83 -20.25 -15.11 -12.22
CA SER A 83 -19.61 -13.92 -12.80
C SER A 83 -19.50 -12.82 -11.76
N GLY A 84 -18.34 -12.20 -11.65
CA GLY A 84 -18.06 -11.19 -10.65
C GLY A 84 -16.70 -10.56 -10.82
N GLY A 85 -16.39 -9.55 -10.01
CA GLY A 85 -15.08 -8.93 -10.02
C GLY A 85 -14.89 -7.93 -8.90
N GLY A 86 -13.73 -7.32 -8.90
CA GLY A 86 -13.41 -6.30 -7.91
C GLY A 86 -12.00 -5.79 -8.03
N THR A 87 -11.71 -4.79 -7.21
CA THR A 87 -10.40 -4.18 -7.08
C THR A 87 -10.07 -4.07 -5.60
N THR A 88 -8.86 -4.45 -5.19
CA THR A 88 -8.30 -4.18 -3.86
C THR A 88 -7.05 -3.32 -3.98
N CYS A 89 -6.83 -2.49 -2.96
CA CYS A 89 -5.79 -1.46 -2.94
C CYS A 89 -5.04 -1.51 -1.62
N CYS A 90 -3.72 -1.32 -1.64
CA CYS A 90 -2.89 -1.21 -0.46
C CYS A 90 -1.65 -0.33 -0.74
N GLN A 91 -0.95 0.15 0.29
CA GLN A 91 0.11 1.18 0.16
C GLN A 91 1.45 0.78 0.77
N THR A 92 1.65 -0.50 1.05
CA THR A 92 2.91 -1.01 1.63
C THR A 92 3.60 -1.94 0.65
N ASP A 93 4.93 -2.05 0.75
CA ASP A 93 5.71 -2.87 -0.18
C ASP A 93 5.22 -4.33 -0.19
N GLY A 94 5.00 -4.87 -1.38
CA GLY A 94 4.58 -6.25 -1.60
C GLY A 94 3.20 -6.60 -1.02
N CYS A 95 2.41 -5.63 -0.58
CA CYS A 95 1.11 -5.85 0.07
C CYS A 95 0.11 -6.61 -0.82
N ASN A 96 0.29 -6.48 -2.13
CA ASN A 96 -0.56 -7.09 -3.14
C ASN A 96 -0.10 -8.50 -3.56
N SER A 97 0.83 -9.09 -2.79
CA SER A 97 1.31 -10.47 -2.93
C SER A 97 0.22 -11.53 -2.85
N SER A 98 -0.86 -11.23 -2.14
CA SER A 98 -1.92 -12.20 -1.90
C SER A 98 -2.67 -12.51 -3.20
N ASN A 99 -2.83 -13.80 -3.47
CA ASN A 99 -3.77 -14.26 -4.48
C ASN A 99 -5.16 -13.82 -3.99
N VAL A 100 -5.94 -13.14 -4.83
CA VAL A 100 -7.26 -12.65 -4.43
C VAL A 100 -8.23 -13.83 -4.34
N SER A 101 -8.05 -14.64 -3.31
CA SER A 101 -9.04 -15.53 -2.72
C SER A 101 -9.43 -14.88 -1.40
N VAL A 102 -10.41 -13.98 -1.46
CA VAL A 102 -11.19 -13.47 -0.31
C VAL A 102 -10.34 -13.16 0.94
N GLN A 103 -9.67 -12.01 0.97
CA GLN A 103 -9.02 -11.55 2.20
C GLN A 103 -10.05 -10.96 3.15
N THR A 104 -10.36 -11.72 4.20
CA THR A 104 -10.92 -11.22 5.45
C THR A 104 -10.04 -10.12 6.02
N LYS A 105 -10.68 -8.99 6.31
CA LYS A 105 -10.10 -7.75 6.84
C LYS A 105 -9.42 -8.00 8.19
N ALA A 106 -8.13 -8.34 8.20
CA ALA A 106 -7.31 -8.31 9.42
C ALA A 106 -6.81 -6.87 9.61
N GLY A 107 -7.58 -6.07 10.35
CA GLY A 107 -7.16 -4.73 10.77
C GLY A 107 -6.01 -4.83 11.78
N PHE A 108 -4.84 -4.33 11.39
CA PHE A 108 -3.73 -4.09 12.32
C PHE A 108 -4.11 -2.94 13.27
N LEU A 109 -4.50 -3.28 14.50
CA LEU A 109 -4.53 -2.35 15.63
C LEU A 109 -3.10 -2.19 16.15
N ILE A 110 -2.41 -1.13 15.74
CA ILE A 110 -1.18 -0.70 16.41
C ILE A 110 -1.61 0.18 17.59
N LEU A 111 -1.68 -0.43 18.78
CA LEU A 111 -1.86 0.30 20.04
C LEU A 111 -0.55 1.01 20.40
N ALA A 112 -0.70 2.31 20.67
CA ALA A 112 0.35 3.27 20.95
C ALA A 112 1.22 2.90 22.16
N PHE A 113 2.51 2.67 21.93
CA PHE A 113 3.54 2.72 22.96
C PHE A 113 4.30 4.05 22.88
N THR A 114 3.68 5.17 23.27
CA THR A 114 4.39 6.44 23.40
C THR A 114 4.09 7.22 24.68
N ALA A 115 3.45 6.62 25.69
CA ALA A 115 3.13 7.32 26.95
C ALA A 115 4.14 7.09 28.11
N PHE A 116 5.22 6.32 27.93
CA PHE A 116 6.13 5.98 29.04
C PHE A 116 7.38 6.85 29.18
N ILE A 117 7.75 7.65 28.17
CA ILE A 117 9.05 8.35 28.18
C ILE A 117 8.97 9.73 28.86
N THR A 118 7.79 10.33 29.04
CA THR A 118 7.67 11.69 29.61
C THR A 118 7.55 11.75 31.14
N LEU A 119 7.69 10.63 31.86
CA LEU A 119 7.58 10.59 33.33
C LEU A 119 8.91 10.33 34.07
N PHE A 120 10.02 10.17 33.34
CA PHE A 120 11.33 9.87 33.91
C PHE A 120 12.46 10.80 33.43
N LEU A 121 12.14 11.96 32.87
CA LEU A 121 13.10 13.04 32.62
C LEU A 121 12.63 14.35 33.24
#